data_AF-A0A7W4EUF7-F1
#
_entry.id   AF-A0A7W4EUF7-F1
#
_cell.length_a   1.000
_cell.length_b   1.000
_cell.length_c   1.000
_cell.angle_alpha   90.00
_cell.angle_beta   90.00
_cell.angle_gamma   90.00
#
_symmetry.space_group_name_H-M   'P 1'
#
loop_
_entity.id
_entity.type
_entity.pdbx_description
1 polymer ?
#
loop_
_entity_poly.entity_id
_entity_poly.type
_entity_poly.pdbx_seq_one_letter_code
_entity_poly.pdbx_strand_id
1 'polypeptide(L)'
;TQEIALFLIPLIRGVGRRYQFTDKWKKEAMERSVIRLPADEMGRPDWGYMEGYIRQIISQQEYNIVLINKFTPPHYEIEIRSNVARWREFCVGDLFTVRNGKGITRQEIYTHPGGLPAIQSGEERAGCIGQIAADYCARMGYVVSRGACLTVARSGSSGYVGYQPQQCVVGDSAKILEPKFEANAQRLLFLRTLLMRNKPKYAYMDKVTKEKYEKDTIKLPMLDDGSPDWGYMEGYIEGLMQEFQDRFLPLFSV
;
A
#
# COMPACT_ATOMS: atom_id res chain seq x y z
N THR A 1 -30.85 -16.00 -7.54
CA THR A 1 -29.80 -16.74 -6.81
C THR A 1 -28.86 -15.75 -6.15
N GLN A 2 -27.93 -16.21 -5.31
CA GLN A 2 -26.94 -15.34 -4.67
C GLN A 2 -26.10 -14.61 -5.73
N GLU A 3 -25.76 -15.31 -6.80
CA GLU A 3 -24.92 -14.85 -7.89
C GLU A 3 -25.61 -13.72 -8.67
N ILE A 4 -26.89 -13.88 -9.00
CA ILE A 4 -27.68 -12.79 -9.61
C ILE A 4 -27.72 -11.56 -8.70
N ALA A 5 -27.89 -11.75 -7.37
CA ALA A 5 -27.87 -10.63 -6.44
C ALA A 5 -26.50 -9.92 -6.41
N LEU A 6 -25.41 -10.68 -6.40
CA LEU A 6 -24.03 -10.16 -6.44
C LEU A 6 -23.75 -9.38 -7.74
N PHE A 7 -24.36 -9.76 -8.86
CA PHE A 7 -24.29 -9.00 -10.11
C PHE A 7 -25.05 -7.66 -10.03
N LEU A 8 -26.25 -7.66 -9.46
CA LEU A 8 -27.14 -6.49 -9.47
C LEU A 8 -26.76 -5.43 -8.42
N ILE A 9 -26.30 -5.83 -7.23
CA ILE A 9 -25.95 -4.91 -6.12
C ILE A 9 -25.01 -3.77 -6.54
N PRO A 10 -23.87 -4.00 -7.22
CA PRO A 10 -22.97 -2.91 -7.61
C PRO A 10 -23.62 -1.95 -8.63
N LEU A 11 -24.48 -2.45 -9.52
CA LEU A 11 -25.22 -1.63 -10.48
C LEU A 11 -26.24 -0.74 -9.77
N ILE A 12 -27.01 -1.31 -8.84
CA ILE A 12 -27.97 -0.60 -7.98
C ILE A 12 -27.25 0.49 -7.16
N ARG A 13 -26.11 0.14 -6.52
CA ARG A 13 -25.28 1.09 -5.78
C ARG A 13 -24.74 2.20 -6.68
N GLY A 14 -24.35 1.87 -7.92
CA GLY A 14 -23.91 2.85 -8.91
C GLY A 14 -24.97 3.90 -9.21
N VAL A 15 -26.24 3.48 -9.36
CA VAL A 15 -27.37 4.41 -9.51
C VAL A 15 -27.55 5.27 -8.26
N GLY A 16 -27.54 4.64 -7.08
CA GLY A 16 -27.73 5.32 -5.79
C GLY A 16 -26.67 6.38 -5.45
N ARG A 17 -25.45 6.28 -6.02
CA ARG A 17 -24.38 7.29 -5.82
C ARG A 17 -24.73 8.71 -6.32
N ARG A 18 -25.77 8.84 -7.14
CA ARG A 18 -26.27 10.16 -7.62
C ARG A 18 -27.02 10.94 -6.56
N TYR A 19 -27.36 10.29 -5.45
CA TYR A 19 -28.16 10.85 -4.37
C TYR A 19 -27.26 11.24 -3.19
N GLN A 20 -27.41 12.47 -2.70
CA GLN A 20 -26.69 12.93 -1.51
C GLN A 20 -27.32 12.37 -0.24
N PHE A 21 -26.60 12.40 0.88
CA PHE A 21 -27.16 11.95 2.17
C PHE A 21 -28.43 12.70 2.57
N THR A 22 -28.51 13.98 2.20
CA THR A 22 -29.66 14.88 2.41
C THR A 22 -30.82 14.61 1.45
N ASP A 23 -30.54 14.11 0.24
CA ASP A 23 -31.53 13.75 -0.78
C ASP A 23 -31.48 12.25 -1.05
N LYS A 24 -32.08 11.48 -0.14
CA LYS A 24 -32.04 10.01 -0.18
C LYS A 24 -32.72 9.48 -1.44
N TRP A 25 -32.21 8.37 -1.96
CA TRP A 25 -32.85 7.61 -3.03
C TRP A 25 -34.14 6.94 -2.52
N LYS A 26 -35.26 7.68 -2.56
CA LYS A 26 -36.58 7.25 -2.07
C LYS A 26 -37.24 6.25 -3.04
N LYS A 27 -38.23 5.50 -2.55
CA LYS A 27 -38.92 4.43 -3.29
C LYS A 27 -39.39 4.86 -4.68
N GLU A 28 -40.02 6.02 -4.78
CA GLU A 28 -40.57 6.54 -6.05
C GLU A 28 -39.46 6.83 -7.07
N ALA A 29 -38.29 7.26 -6.60
CA ALA A 29 -37.11 7.48 -7.43
C ALA A 29 -36.40 6.15 -7.79
N MET A 30 -36.43 5.15 -6.90
CA MET A 30 -35.93 3.81 -7.18
C MET A 30 -36.73 3.14 -8.30
N GLU A 31 -38.07 3.21 -8.22
CA GLU A 31 -38.98 2.62 -9.22
C GLU A 31 -38.80 3.22 -10.63
N ARG A 32 -38.40 4.48 -10.72
CA ARG A 32 -38.12 5.18 -12.00
C ARG A 32 -36.69 5.02 -12.49
N SER A 33 -35.81 4.44 -11.68
CA SER A 33 -34.39 4.35 -12.00
C SER A 33 -34.12 3.23 -13.00
N VAL A 34 -33.35 3.56 -14.04
CA VAL A 34 -32.96 2.58 -15.05
C VAL A 34 -31.60 1.97 -14.71
N ILE A 35 -31.56 0.64 -14.71
CA ILE A 35 -30.33 -0.14 -14.64
C ILE A 35 -30.17 -0.87 -15.97
N ARG A 36 -28.99 -0.78 -16.57
CA ARG A 36 -28.68 -1.49 -17.82
C ARG A 36 -28.19 -2.89 -17.46
N LEU A 37 -28.84 -3.90 -18.04
CA LEU A 37 -28.51 -5.31 -17.86
C LEU A 37 -28.17 -5.95 -19.20
N PRO A 38 -27.33 -7.00 -19.21
CA PRO A 38 -27.21 -7.90 -20.35
C PRO A 38 -28.59 -8.46 -20.73
N ALA A 39 -28.85 -8.59 -22.03
CA ALA A 39 -30.12 -9.10 -22.54
C ALA A 39 -29.90 -10.33 -23.45
N ASP A 40 -30.85 -11.26 -23.40
CA ASP A 40 -30.91 -12.43 -24.27
C ASP A 40 -31.31 -12.03 -25.70
N GLU A 41 -31.33 -12.99 -26.62
CA GLU A 41 -31.74 -12.78 -28.02
C GLU A 41 -33.17 -12.23 -28.15
N MET A 42 -34.00 -12.35 -27.11
CA MET A 42 -35.36 -11.83 -27.05
C MET A 42 -35.45 -10.45 -26.37
N GLY A 43 -34.33 -9.83 -26.00
CA GLY A 43 -34.27 -8.53 -25.34
C GLY A 43 -34.66 -8.55 -23.86
N ARG A 44 -34.78 -9.73 -23.24
CA ARG A 44 -35.08 -9.89 -21.81
C ARG A 44 -33.77 -9.98 -21.04
N PRO A 45 -33.73 -9.62 -19.74
CA PRO A 45 -32.50 -9.75 -18.96
C PRO A 45 -31.92 -11.17 -19.01
N ASP A 46 -30.65 -11.29 -19.38
CA ASP A 46 -29.96 -12.58 -19.48
C ASP A 46 -29.47 -13.05 -18.10
N TRP A 47 -30.39 -13.69 -17.37
CA TRP A 47 -30.12 -14.22 -16.03
C TRP A 47 -29.07 -15.33 -16.03
N GLY A 48 -29.02 -16.14 -17.10
CA GLY A 48 -28.06 -17.24 -17.23
C GLY A 48 -26.64 -16.71 -17.37
N TYR A 49 -26.45 -15.70 -18.23
CA TYR A 49 -25.18 -15.00 -18.35
C TYR A 49 -24.75 -14.34 -17.03
N MET A 50 -25.64 -13.58 -16.38
CA MET A 50 -25.32 -12.89 -15.13
C MET A 50 -24.90 -13.86 -14.02
N GLU A 51 -25.59 -14.98 -13.88
CA GLU A 51 -25.24 -16.05 -12.93
C GLU A 51 -23.90 -16.71 -13.29
N GLY A 52 -23.73 -17.13 -14.55
CA GLY A 52 -22.51 -17.77 -15.03
C GLY A 52 -21.28 -16.88 -14.88
N TYR A 53 -21.41 -15.60 -15.19
CA TYR A 53 -20.36 -14.59 -15.03
C TYR A 53 -19.90 -14.46 -13.58
N ILE A 54 -20.84 -14.34 -12.62
CA ILE A 54 -20.47 -14.25 -11.21
C ILE A 54 -19.86 -15.56 -10.70
N ARG A 55 -20.36 -16.73 -11.14
CA ARG A 55 -19.75 -18.01 -10.81
C ARG A 55 -18.31 -18.12 -11.31
N GLN A 56 -18.05 -17.67 -12.54
CA GLN A 56 -16.70 -17.64 -13.10
C GLN A 56 -15.79 -16.73 -12.27
N ILE A 57 -16.26 -15.53 -11.89
CA ILE A 57 -15.50 -14.63 -11.02
C ILE A 57 -15.21 -15.29 -9.67
N ILE A 58 -16.23 -15.84 -9.00
CA ILE A 58 -16.05 -16.48 -7.70
C ILE A 58 -15.05 -17.62 -7.79
N SER A 59 -15.19 -18.51 -8.78
CA SER A 59 -14.26 -19.62 -9.01
C SER A 59 -12.83 -19.14 -9.25
N GLN A 60 -12.64 -18.08 -10.04
CA GLN A 60 -11.33 -17.47 -10.25
C GLN A 60 -10.76 -16.90 -8.96
N GLN A 61 -11.57 -16.22 -8.14
CA GLN A 61 -11.12 -15.65 -6.88
C GLN A 61 -10.81 -16.72 -5.83
N GLU A 62 -11.59 -17.79 -5.77
CA GLU A 62 -11.32 -18.95 -4.90
C GLU A 62 -10.00 -19.61 -5.30
N TYR A 63 -9.76 -19.78 -6.60
CA TYR A 63 -8.46 -20.24 -7.10
C TYR A 63 -7.33 -19.31 -6.67
N ASN A 64 -7.47 -18.00 -6.86
CA ASN A 64 -6.48 -17.01 -6.43
C ASN A 64 -6.22 -17.05 -4.92
N ILE A 65 -7.25 -17.24 -4.09
CA ILE A 65 -7.11 -17.36 -2.64
C ILE A 65 -6.34 -18.64 -2.27
N VAL A 66 -6.62 -19.76 -2.94
CA VAL A 66 -5.85 -21.00 -2.74
C VAL A 66 -4.38 -20.79 -3.12
N LEU A 67 -4.10 -20.06 -4.21
CA LEU A 67 -2.73 -19.70 -4.60
C LEU A 67 -2.04 -18.84 -3.53
N ILE A 68 -2.73 -17.80 -3.03
CA ILE A 68 -2.22 -16.93 -1.98
C ILE A 68 -2.01 -17.70 -0.67
N ASN A 69 -2.88 -18.64 -0.30
CA ASN A 69 -2.71 -19.43 0.93
C ASN A 69 -1.61 -20.49 0.79
N LYS A 70 -1.34 -20.99 -0.43
CA LYS A 70 -0.14 -21.79 -0.73
C LYS A 70 1.14 -20.97 -0.70
N PHE A 71 1.05 -19.64 -0.73
CA PHE A 71 2.12 -18.75 -0.32
C PHE A 71 2.21 -18.75 1.21
N THR A 72 2.63 -19.89 1.77
CA THR A 72 3.53 -19.82 2.91
C THR A 72 4.86 -19.42 2.28
N PRO A 73 5.45 -18.24 2.56
CA PRO A 73 6.84 -18.05 2.22
C PRO A 73 7.56 -19.29 2.76
N PRO A 74 8.41 -19.98 1.98
CA PRO A 74 9.19 -21.05 2.57
C PRO A 74 9.74 -20.49 3.88
N HIS A 75 9.66 -21.29 4.96
CA HIS A 75 10.57 -21.06 6.07
C HIS A 75 11.91 -21.07 5.39
N TYR A 76 12.47 -19.89 5.13
CA TYR A 76 13.81 -19.78 4.67
C TYR A 76 14.57 -20.18 5.94
N GLU A 77 14.74 -21.48 6.12
CA GLU A 77 16.08 -22.04 6.20
C GLU A 77 16.83 -21.63 4.91
N ILE A 78 16.95 -20.32 4.67
CA ILE A 78 18.25 -19.75 4.38
C ILE A 78 18.93 -20.34 5.59
N GLU A 79 19.86 -21.26 5.39
CA GLU A 79 20.97 -21.33 6.31
C GLU A 79 21.27 -19.86 6.61
N ILE A 80 20.82 -19.31 7.75
CA ILE A 80 21.10 -17.94 8.17
C ILE A 80 22.58 -17.99 8.41
N ARG A 81 23.35 -18.00 7.32
CA ARG A 81 24.48 -18.93 7.12
C ARG A 81 25.32 -18.85 8.36
N SER A 82 25.12 -19.75 9.32
CA SER A 82 25.86 -19.84 10.57
C SER A 82 26.27 -18.52 11.28
N ASN A 83 25.66 -17.35 11.01
CA ASN A 83 26.28 -16.06 11.35
C ASN A 83 25.27 -15.01 11.83
N VAL A 84 24.30 -15.44 12.64
CA VAL A 84 23.54 -14.56 13.54
C VAL A 84 24.50 -13.63 14.34
N ALA A 85 25.75 -14.05 14.53
CA ALA A 85 26.83 -13.26 15.13
C ALA A 85 27.18 -11.95 14.40
N ARG A 86 26.76 -11.76 13.14
CA ARG A 86 26.97 -10.55 12.34
C ARG A 86 25.80 -9.56 12.30
N TRP A 87 24.71 -9.84 13.02
CA TRP A 87 23.61 -8.88 13.11
C TRP A 87 23.84 -7.89 14.26
N ARG A 88 23.70 -6.59 13.97
CA ARG A 88 23.86 -5.50 14.96
C ARG A 88 22.68 -4.56 14.93
N GLU A 89 22.50 -3.84 16.03
CA GLU A 89 21.46 -2.81 16.15
C GLU A 89 21.96 -1.51 15.50
N PHE A 90 21.10 -0.93 14.67
CA PHE A 90 21.31 0.37 14.04
C PHE A 90 20.18 1.29 14.46
N CYS A 91 20.49 2.55 14.78
CA CYS A 91 19.43 3.53 14.99
C CYS A 91 18.83 3.89 13.63
N VAL A 92 17.52 4.09 13.57
CA VAL A 92 16.86 4.55 12.35
C VAL A 92 17.43 5.90 11.89
N GLY A 93 17.80 6.76 12.84
CA GLY A 93 18.47 8.03 12.58
C GLY A 93 19.85 7.90 11.93
N ASP A 94 20.52 6.75 12.02
CA ASP A 94 21.80 6.51 11.34
C ASP A 94 21.57 6.21 9.85
N LEU A 95 20.46 5.56 9.53
CA LEU A 95 20.11 5.11 8.18
C LEU A 95 19.25 6.12 7.41
N PHE A 96 18.45 6.91 8.12
CA PHE A 96 17.46 7.82 7.53
C PHE A 96 17.50 9.21 8.17
N THR A 97 17.20 10.23 7.36
CA THR A 97 16.84 11.56 7.85
C THR A 97 15.32 11.65 7.93
N VAL A 98 14.78 11.83 9.14
CA VAL A 98 13.32 11.87 9.32
C VAL A 98 12.81 13.30 9.13
N ARG A 99 11.85 13.49 8.23
CA ARG A 99 11.28 14.82 7.88
C ARG A 99 9.78 14.82 8.13
N ASN A 100 9.30 15.80 8.91
CA ASN A 100 7.88 16.01 9.13
C ASN A 100 7.19 16.48 7.85
N GLY A 101 5.99 15.97 7.58
CA GLY A 101 5.13 16.55 6.55
C GLY A 101 4.42 17.83 6.99
N LYS A 102 3.56 18.33 6.12
CA LYS A 102 2.76 19.55 6.32
C LYS A 102 1.31 19.27 5.95
N GLY A 103 0.36 20.03 6.49
CA GLY A 103 -1.07 19.80 6.24
C GLY A 103 -1.41 19.91 4.76
N ILE A 104 -1.71 18.77 4.13
CA ILE A 104 -2.20 18.66 2.75
C ILE A 104 -3.65 18.17 2.81
N THR A 105 -4.57 18.96 2.26
CA THR A 105 -5.99 18.63 2.27
C THR A 105 -6.42 17.90 1.00
N ARG A 106 -7.53 17.13 1.09
CA ARG A 106 -8.17 16.52 -0.09
C ARG A 106 -8.66 17.55 -1.09
N GLN A 107 -9.08 18.73 -0.62
CA GLN A 107 -9.51 19.82 -1.50
C GLN A 107 -8.35 20.30 -2.37
N GLU A 108 -7.16 20.48 -1.80
CA GLU A 108 -5.98 20.91 -2.56
C GLU A 108 -5.55 19.89 -3.61
N ILE A 109 -5.60 18.60 -3.27
CA ILE A 109 -5.35 17.50 -4.22
C ILE A 109 -6.35 17.57 -5.38
N TYR A 110 -7.63 17.81 -5.09
CA TYR A 110 -8.68 17.91 -6.10
C TYR A 110 -8.54 19.15 -7.00
N THR A 111 -8.17 20.31 -6.43
CA THR A 111 -8.04 21.57 -7.17
C THR A 111 -6.72 21.72 -7.91
N HIS A 112 -5.68 20.99 -7.52
CA HIS A 112 -4.35 21.03 -8.14
C HIS A 112 -3.87 19.63 -8.52
N PRO A 113 -4.56 18.93 -9.44
CA PRO A 113 -4.20 17.58 -9.83
C PRO A 113 -2.81 17.55 -10.47
N GLY A 114 -2.07 16.47 -10.22
CA GLY A 114 -0.75 16.26 -10.81
C GLY A 114 -0.27 14.83 -10.65
N GLY A 115 1.04 14.61 -10.81
CA GLY A 115 1.64 13.26 -10.74
C GLY A 115 2.22 12.87 -9.38
N LEU A 116 2.45 13.83 -8.48
CA LEU A 116 3.18 13.60 -7.24
C LEU A 116 2.26 12.94 -6.18
N PRO A 117 2.54 11.71 -5.71
CA PRO A 117 1.73 11.06 -4.69
C PRO A 117 1.71 11.85 -3.38
N ALA A 118 0.51 12.12 -2.86
CA ALA A 118 0.29 12.73 -1.56
C ALA A 118 0.03 11.65 -0.50
N ILE A 119 0.94 11.52 0.46
CA ILE A 119 0.95 10.44 1.45
C ILE A 119 0.47 10.96 2.82
N GLN A 120 -0.43 10.22 3.46
CA GLN A 120 -0.94 10.47 4.82
C GLN A 120 -0.85 9.17 5.65
N SER A 121 -1.54 9.12 6.79
CA SER A 121 -1.51 8.04 7.79
C SER A 121 -2.21 6.72 7.43
N GLY A 122 -2.65 6.52 6.18
CA GLY A 122 -3.34 5.28 5.78
C GLY A 122 -2.39 4.11 5.56
N GLU A 123 -2.86 2.88 5.78
CA GLU A 123 -2.12 1.66 5.37
C GLU A 123 -2.46 1.27 3.92
N GLU A 124 -3.69 1.57 3.49
CA GLU A 124 -4.13 1.32 2.13
C GLU A 124 -3.28 2.12 1.14
N ARG A 125 -2.88 1.46 0.04
CA ARG A 125 -2.08 2.08 -1.03
C ARG A 125 -0.82 2.78 -0.51
N ALA A 126 -0.18 2.20 0.52
CA ALA A 126 0.99 2.78 1.18
C ALA A 126 0.78 4.23 1.67
N GLY A 127 -0.45 4.55 2.08
CA GLY A 127 -0.83 5.87 2.62
C GLY A 127 -1.16 6.92 1.57
N CYS A 128 -1.14 6.57 0.27
CA CYS A 128 -1.48 7.50 -0.79
C CYS A 128 -2.97 7.87 -0.78
N ILE A 129 -3.25 9.17 -0.69
CA ILE A 129 -4.62 9.73 -0.69
C ILE A 129 -4.99 10.46 -1.99
N GLY A 130 -4.09 10.47 -2.97
CA GLY A 130 -4.27 11.12 -4.27
C GLY A 130 -2.94 11.63 -4.82
N GLN A 131 -3.00 12.37 -5.93
CA GLN A 131 -1.82 12.95 -6.57
C GLN A 131 -2.01 14.45 -6.78
N ILE A 132 -0.96 15.22 -6.57
CA ILE A 132 -0.97 16.68 -6.56
C ILE A 132 0.14 17.22 -7.46
N ALA A 133 -0.02 18.44 -7.96
CA ALA A 133 0.97 19.08 -8.82
C ALA A 133 2.24 19.47 -8.04
N ALA A 134 3.41 19.12 -8.58
CA ALA A 134 4.70 19.32 -7.90
C ALA A 134 5.07 20.82 -7.78
N ASP A 135 4.71 21.63 -8.77
CA ASP A 135 4.85 23.09 -8.78
C ASP A 135 3.96 23.75 -7.70
N TYR A 136 2.74 23.25 -7.52
CA TYR A 136 1.88 23.65 -6.39
C TYR A 136 2.57 23.35 -5.05
N CYS A 137 3.09 22.14 -4.87
CA CYS A 137 3.80 21.77 -3.66
C CYS A 137 5.02 22.65 -3.39
N ALA A 138 5.79 22.99 -4.42
CA ALA A 138 6.94 23.89 -4.29
C ALA A 138 6.51 25.29 -3.83
N ARG A 139 5.47 25.86 -4.46
CA ARG A 139 4.92 27.18 -4.11
C ARG A 139 4.38 27.24 -2.68
N MET A 140 3.73 26.17 -2.21
CA MET A 140 3.21 26.07 -0.83
C MET A 140 4.30 25.68 0.19
N GLY A 141 5.53 25.42 -0.27
CA GLY A 141 6.63 25.00 0.58
C GLY A 141 6.38 23.64 1.25
N TYR A 142 5.68 22.72 0.59
CA TYR A 142 5.47 21.37 1.10
C TYR A 142 6.75 20.53 1.09
N VAL A 143 6.74 19.49 1.92
CA VAL A 143 7.90 18.63 2.13
C VAL A 143 7.83 17.45 1.16
N VAL A 144 8.64 17.53 0.11
CA VAL A 144 8.77 16.49 -0.92
C VAL A 144 10.04 15.68 -0.67
N SER A 145 9.98 14.36 -0.85
CA SER A 145 11.17 13.49 -0.80
C SER A 145 12.09 13.72 -1.99
N ARG A 146 13.38 13.42 -1.86
CA ARG A 146 14.33 13.65 -2.98
C ARG A 146 14.22 12.57 -4.06
N GLY A 147 13.77 11.38 -3.68
CA GLY A 147 13.54 10.26 -4.59
C GLY A 147 12.70 9.18 -3.92
N ALA A 148 13.01 7.92 -4.25
CA ALA A 148 12.45 6.76 -3.57
C ALA A 148 12.78 6.82 -2.07
N CYS A 149 11.77 6.57 -1.23
CA CYS A 149 11.93 6.67 0.21
C CYS A 149 10.97 5.72 0.94
N LEU A 150 11.06 5.70 2.26
CA LEU A 150 10.01 5.16 3.11
C LEU A 150 9.22 6.30 3.75
N THR A 151 7.98 6.03 4.11
CA THR A 151 7.14 6.98 4.87
C THR A 151 6.59 6.30 6.10
N VAL A 152 6.61 6.97 7.25
CA VAL A 152 6.01 6.45 8.49
C VAL A 152 4.79 7.26 8.90
N ALA A 153 3.67 6.58 9.17
CA ALA A 153 2.45 7.17 9.67
C ALA A 153 2.65 7.66 11.12
N ARG A 154 2.25 8.90 11.39
CA ARG A 154 2.31 9.54 12.72
C ARG A 154 1.09 9.28 13.58
N SER A 155 -0.10 9.35 12.99
CA SER A 155 -1.38 9.13 13.68
C SER A 155 -2.24 8.17 12.88
N GLY A 156 -3.45 7.83 13.34
CA GLY A 156 -4.27 6.80 12.68
C GLY A 156 -3.56 5.44 12.78
N SER A 157 -2.96 4.99 11.68
CA SER A 157 -2.13 3.79 11.62
C SER A 157 -0.68 4.04 12.07
N SER A 158 -0.51 4.68 13.23
CA SER A 158 0.79 5.07 13.78
C SER A 158 1.83 3.94 13.69
N GLY A 159 3.02 4.26 13.19
CA GLY A 159 4.10 3.29 12.99
C GLY A 159 4.02 2.45 11.72
N TYR A 160 2.94 2.55 10.92
CA TYR A 160 2.91 1.96 9.59
C TYR A 160 3.98 2.58 8.68
N VAL A 161 4.74 1.73 8.00
CA VAL A 161 5.80 2.13 7.07
C VAL A 161 5.39 1.77 5.63
N GLY A 162 5.22 2.81 4.81
CA GLY A 162 4.96 2.70 3.37
C GLY A 162 6.27 2.77 2.57
N TYR A 163 6.34 2.02 1.48
CA TYR A 163 7.39 2.16 0.48
C TYR A 163 6.91 3.07 -0.65
N GLN A 164 7.70 4.09 -0.99
CA GLN A 164 7.43 5.02 -2.08
C GLN A 164 8.52 4.84 -3.14
N PRO A 165 8.19 4.30 -4.33
CA PRO A 165 9.19 3.97 -5.35
C PRO A 165 9.76 5.20 -6.06
N GLN A 166 9.11 6.34 -5.93
CA GLN A 166 9.51 7.62 -6.53
C GLN A 166 9.28 8.74 -5.51
N GLN A 167 9.55 9.98 -5.93
CA GLN A 167 9.26 11.15 -5.12
C GLN A 167 7.80 11.18 -4.66
N CYS A 168 7.59 11.64 -3.44
CA CYS A 168 6.27 11.82 -2.84
C CYS A 168 6.25 13.07 -1.97
N VAL A 169 5.05 13.58 -1.72
CA VAL A 169 4.83 14.64 -0.74
C VAL A 169 4.07 14.05 0.45
N VAL A 170 4.49 14.41 1.67
CA VAL A 170 3.85 13.92 2.90
C VAL A 170 3.00 14.98 3.57
N GLY A 171 1.82 14.55 3.98
CA GLY A 171 0.94 15.25 4.89
C GLY A 171 1.48 15.30 6.33
N ASP A 172 0.87 16.11 7.18
CA ASP A 172 1.20 16.28 8.60
C ASP A 172 1.01 15.01 9.45
N SER A 173 0.15 14.09 9.00
CA SER A 173 -0.06 12.79 9.66
C SER A 173 0.93 11.70 9.23
N ALA A 174 1.94 12.04 8.43
CA ALA A 174 3.04 11.15 8.04
C ALA A 174 4.40 11.86 8.12
N LYS A 175 5.48 11.09 7.95
CA LYS A 175 6.86 11.57 7.86
C LYS A 175 7.58 10.86 6.74
N ILE A 176 8.50 11.55 6.08
CA ILE A 176 9.48 10.95 5.16
C ILE A 176 10.63 10.37 6.00
N LEU A 177 11.04 9.16 5.66
CA LEU A 177 12.31 8.56 6.03
C LEU A 177 13.22 8.66 4.79
N GLU A 178 14.01 9.73 4.72
CA GLU A 178 14.89 9.99 3.58
C GLU A 178 16.17 9.16 3.74
N PRO A 179 16.50 8.25 2.81
CA PRO A 179 17.67 7.38 2.96
C PRO A 179 18.97 8.19 2.96
N LYS A 180 19.90 7.83 3.87
CA LYS A 180 21.27 8.35 3.92
C LYS A 180 22.28 7.48 3.15
N PHE A 181 21.76 6.46 2.48
CA PHE A 181 22.48 5.50 1.65
C PHE A 181 21.89 5.55 0.23
N GLU A 182 22.55 4.92 -0.73
CA GLU A 182 22.03 4.81 -2.09
C GLU A 182 20.76 3.95 -2.11
N ALA A 183 19.65 4.57 -2.47
CA ALA A 183 18.32 3.98 -2.39
C ALA A 183 18.01 3.13 -3.62
N ASN A 184 17.56 1.90 -3.39
CA ASN A 184 16.90 1.06 -4.39
C ASN A 184 15.72 0.33 -3.75
N ALA A 185 14.92 -0.35 -4.59
CA ALA A 185 13.71 -1.03 -4.14
C ALA A 185 14.02 -2.10 -3.09
N GLN A 186 15.04 -2.91 -3.33
CA GLN A 186 15.43 -4.05 -2.51
C GLN A 186 15.82 -3.61 -1.09
N ARG A 187 16.76 -2.66 -0.98
CA ARG A 187 17.19 -2.09 0.31
C ARG A 187 16.00 -1.51 1.08
N LEU A 188 15.17 -0.70 0.42
CA LEU A 188 14.03 -0.05 1.08
C LEU A 188 12.95 -1.06 1.51
N LEU A 189 12.68 -2.10 0.71
CA LEU A 189 11.72 -3.15 1.05
C LEU A 189 12.22 -4.04 2.20
N PHE A 190 13.51 -4.37 2.22
CA PHE A 190 14.13 -5.09 3.33
C PHE A 190 14.01 -4.30 4.63
N LEU A 191 14.44 -3.03 4.62
CA LEU A 191 14.37 -2.15 5.78
C LEU A 191 12.93 -1.91 6.23
N ARG A 192 11.99 -1.71 5.29
CA ARG A 192 10.56 -1.59 5.59
C ARG A 192 10.06 -2.77 6.39
N THR A 193 10.44 -3.99 6.01
CA THR A 193 10.01 -5.22 6.70
C THR A 193 10.44 -5.22 8.17
N LEU A 194 11.67 -4.79 8.44
CA LEU A 194 12.19 -4.70 9.81
C LEU A 194 11.57 -3.54 10.59
N LEU A 195 11.40 -2.37 9.97
CA LEU A 195 10.76 -1.21 10.60
C LEU A 195 9.29 -1.48 10.93
N MET A 196 8.58 -2.26 10.10
CA MET A 196 7.21 -2.68 10.39
C MET A 196 7.09 -3.54 11.66
N ARG A 197 8.16 -4.23 12.08
CA ARG A 197 8.18 -4.92 13.39
C ARG A 197 8.15 -3.95 14.57
N ASN A 198 8.55 -2.69 14.36
CA ASN A 198 8.44 -1.64 15.39
C ASN A 198 7.03 -1.02 15.46
N LYS A 199 6.13 -1.28 14.49
CA LYS A 199 4.76 -0.73 14.47
C LYS A 199 3.99 -0.95 15.78
N PRO A 200 4.02 -2.13 16.43
CA PRO A 200 3.28 -2.34 17.68
C PRO A 200 3.73 -1.44 18.85
N LYS A 201 4.93 -0.83 18.80
CA LYS A 201 5.39 0.16 19.78
C LYS A 201 4.55 1.45 19.76
N TYR A 202 3.83 1.69 18.66
CA TYR A 202 3.14 2.95 18.40
C TYR A 202 1.63 2.73 18.45
N ALA A 203 1.04 3.02 19.62
CA ALA A 203 -0.40 2.98 19.84
C ALA A 203 -1.04 4.37 19.65
N TYR A 204 -2.38 4.45 19.75
CA TYR A 204 -3.13 5.70 19.55
C TYR A 204 -2.62 6.88 20.42
N MET A 205 -2.24 6.59 21.67
CA MET A 205 -1.69 7.57 22.62
C MET A 205 -0.20 7.82 22.43
N ASP A 206 0.52 6.91 21.77
CA ASP A 206 1.98 6.95 21.61
C ASP A 206 2.36 7.06 20.12
N LYS A 207 2.22 8.29 19.62
CA LYS A 207 2.38 8.64 18.20
C LYS A 207 3.84 8.68 17.80
N VAL A 208 4.10 8.43 16.51
CA VAL A 208 5.45 8.64 15.96
C VAL A 208 5.81 10.13 15.98
N THR A 209 6.85 10.47 16.73
CA THR A 209 7.57 11.75 16.63
C THR A 209 8.88 11.55 15.89
N LYS A 210 9.45 12.64 15.35
CA LYS A 210 10.72 12.56 14.62
C LYS A 210 11.81 12.02 15.54
N GLU A 211 11.92 12.62 16.72
CA GLU A 211 12.97 12.36 17.70
C GLU A 211 12.87 10.96 18.28
N LYS A 212 11.65 10.44 18.47
CA LYS A 212 11.43 9.07 18.93
C LYS A 212 11.78 8.06 17.85
N TYR A 213 11.34 8.30 16.62
CA TYR A 213 11.58 7.37 15.53
C TYR A 213 13.06 7.32 15.13
N GLU A 214 13.78 8.44 15.18
CA GLU A 214 15.24 8.47 14.93
C GLU A 214 16.03 7.64 15.96
N LYS A 215 15.50 7.48 17.17
CA LYS A 215 16.10 6.67 18.25
C LYS A 215 15.63 5.21 18.26
N ASP A 216 14.64 4.86 17.46
CA ASP A 216 14.26 3.45 17.31
C ASP A 216 15.43 2.68 16.70
N THR A 217 15.52 1.41 17.05
CA THR A 217 16.54 0.52 16.50
C THR A 217 15.92 -0.58 15.65
N ILE A 218 16.69 -1.04 14.66
CA ILE A 218 16.44 -2.26 13.90
C ILE A 218 17.72 -3.09 13.86
N LYS A 219 17.59 -4.42 13.76
CA LYS A 219 18.75 -5.31 13.60
C LYS A 219 19.01 -5.54 12.13
N LEU A 220 20.24 -5.31 11.68
CA LEU A 220 20.67 -5.54 10.30
C LEU A 220 21.91 -6.42 10.25
N PRO A 221 22.10 -7.19 9.15
CA PRO A 221 23.38 -7.81 8.87
C PRO A 221 24.44 -6.72 8.65
N MET A 222 25.67 -7.00 9.09
CA MET A 222 26.76 -6.04 9.12
C MET A 222 28.05 -6.64 8.58
N LEU A 223 28.83 -5.83 7.87
CA LEU A 223 30.19 -6.15 7.43
C LEU A 223 31.21 -5.92 8.57
N ASP A 224 32.45 -6.34 8.36
CA ASP A 224 33.51 -6.20 9.39
C ASP A 224 33.88 -4.75 9.68
N ASP A 225 33.59 -3.83 8.75
CA ASP A 225 33.81 -2.39 8.89
C ASP A 225 32.71 -1.66 9.70
N GLY A 226 31.68 -2.38 10.15
CA GLY A 226 30.55 -1.83 10.89
C GLY A 226 29.39 -1.31 10.03
N SER A 227 29.53 -1.33 8.70
CA SER A 227 28.48 -0.88 7.80
C SER A 227 27.41 -1.97 7.58
N PRO A 228 26.15 -1.60 7.27
CA PRO A 228 25.14 -2.58 6.91
C PRO A 228 25.52 -3.36 5.65
N ASP A 229 25.29 -4.68 5.65
CA ASP A 229 25.56 -5.55 4.51
C ASP A 229 24.46 -5.39 3.45
N TRP A 230 24.62 -4.37 2.60
CA TRP A 230 23.66 -4.04 1.55
C TRP A 230 23.51 -5.15 0.51
N GLY A 231 24.61 -5.81 0.14
CA GLY A 231 24.60 -6.88 -0.86
C GLY A 231 23.80 -8.09 -0.39
N TYR A 232 23.91 -8.45 0.90
CA TYR A 232 23.04 -9.47 1.49
C TYR A 232 21.56 -9.07 1.42
N MET A 233 21.23 -7.84 1.81
CA MET A 233 19.82 -7.37 1.82
C MET A 233 19.21 -7.35 0.42
N GLU A 234 19.98 -6.93 -0.58
CA GLU A 234 19.57 -6.93 -1.98
C GLU A 234 19.32 -8.34 -2.51
N GLY A 235 20.32 -9.22 -2.39
CA GLY A 235 20.22 -10.60 -2.86
C GLY A 235 19.10 -11.38 -2.17
N TYR A 236 18.82 -11.08 -0.89
CA TYR A 236 17.68 -11.66 -0.17
C TYR A 236 16.34 -11.28 -0.82
N ILE A 237 16.11 -10.01 -1.10
CA ILE A 237 14.85 -9.56 -1.72
C ILE A 237 14.75 -10.04 -3.16
N GLU A 238 15.85 -10.04 -3.91
CA GLU A 238 15.89 -10.57 -5.28
C GLU A 238 15.55 -12.05 -5.33
N GLY A 239 16.11 -12.86 -4.44
CA GLY A 239 15.77 -14.28 -4.34
C GLY A 239 14.29 -14.51 -4.06
N LEU A 240 13.70 -13.75 -3.13
CA LEU A 240 12.26 -13.82 -2.86
C LEU A 240 11.41 -13.40 -4.06
N MET A 241 11.83 -12.35 -4.78
CA MET A 241 11.12 -11.88 -5.98
C MET A 241 11.21 -12.89 -7.11
N GLN A 242 12.39 -13.47 -7.36
CA GLN A 242 12.59 -14.48 -8.39
C GLN A 242 11.76 -15.73 -8.10
N GLU A 243 11.75 -16.20 -6.85
CA GLU A 243 10.92 -17.33 -6.45
C GLU A 243 9.42 -17.04 -6.66
N PHE A 244 8.98 -15.82 -6.30
CA PHE A 244 7.60 -15.41 -6.56
C PHE A 244 7.28 -15.44 -8.05
N GLN A 245 8.18 -14.95 -8.89
CA GLN A 245 8.02 -14.98 -10.35
C GLN A 245 7.94 -16.42 -10.87
N ASP A 246 8.90 -17.27 -10.53
CA ASP A 246 8.98 -18.63 -11.08
C ASP A 246 7.80 -19.51 -10.65
N ARG A 247 7.36 -19.38 -9.39
CA ARG A 247 6.31 -20.23 -8.83
C ARG A 247 4.90 -19.74 -9.13
N PHE A 248 4.69 -18.43 -9.24
CA PHE A 248 3.33 -17.86 -9.21
C PHE A 248 2.92 -17.08 -10.46
N LEU A 249 3.83 -16.39 -11.17
CA LEU A 249 3.45 -15.70 -12.41
C LEU A 249 2.87 -16.64 -13.49
N PRO A 250 3.35 -17.90 -13.64
CA PRO A 250 2.71 -18.90 -14.50
C PRO A 250 1.26 -19.25 -14.11
N LEU A 251 0.86 -19.00 -12.86
CA LEU A 251 -0.48 -19.30 -12.35
C LEU A 251 -1.50 -18.18 -12.63
N PHE A 252 -1.03 -17.00 -13.03
CA PHE A 252 -1.86 -15.83 -13.36
C PHE A 252 -1.87 -15.50 -14.87
N SER A 253 -1.17 -16.29 -15.69
CA SER A 253 -1.05 -16.11 -17.14
C SER A 253 -2.06 -16.95 -17.94
N VAL A 254 -3.18 -17.32 -17.31
CA VAL A 254 -4.33 -18.00 -17.94
C VAL A 254 -5.37 -16.99 -18.41
#